data_AF-E9S9A9-F1
#
_entry.id   AF-E9S9A9-F1
#
_cell.length_a   1.000
_cell.length_b   1.000
_cell.length_c   1.000
_cell.angle_alpha   90.00
_cell.angle_beta   90.00
_cell.angle_gamma   90.00
#
_symmetry.space_group_name_H-M   'P 1'
#
loop_
_entity.id
_entity.type
_entity.pdbx_description
1 polymer ?
#
loop_
_entity_poly.entity_id
_entity_poly.type
_entity_poly.pdbx_seq_one_letter_code
_entity_poly.pdbx_strand_id
1 'polypeptide(L)'
;MIPMIYMELIDDEEDKKAFEKLYNKYKNKAYLVAMDCLNNNSLAEECVSETFLSIAKNFQTVNKLESNKQIKYIVISIRNTAKDALKKEKINLNTEEYNDENYYLEDSYSEFDIIAWRSCISQLSQTDKDILYEY
;
A
#
# COMPACT_ATOMS: atom_id res chain seq x y z
N MET A 1 3.26 -6.38 16.76
CA MET A 1 1.94 -6.30 17.40
C MET A 1 1.08 -5.34 16.58
N ILE A 2 -0.20 -5.63 16.37
CA ILE A 2 -1.09 -4.70 15.66
C ILE A 2 -1.54 -3.59 16.63
N PRO A 3 -1.51 -2.30 16.24
CA PRO A 3 -2.03 -1.21 17.07
C PRO A 3 -3.52 -1.40 17.40
N MET A 4 -3.90 -1.29 18.68
CA MET A 4 -5.28 -1.48 19.13
C MET A 4 -6.25 -0.49 18.47
N ILE A 5 -5.79 0.74 18.22
CA ILE A 5 -6.56 1.79 17.55
C ILE A 5 -7.14 1.35 16.20
N TYR A 6 -6.50 0.41 15.49
CA TYR A 6 -7.05 -0.11 14.24
C TYR A 6 -8.26 -1.02 14.47
N MET A 7 -8.23 -1.82 15.53
CA MET A 7 -9.33 -2.72 15.88
C MET A 7 -10.53 -1.96 16.44
N GLU A 8 -10.30 -0.84 17.13
CA GLU A 8 -11.36 0.03 17.64
C GLU A 8 -12.16 0.71 16.51
N LEU A 9 -11.60 0.81 15.30
CA LEU A 9 -12.24 1.42 14.13
C LEU A 9 -13.11 0.45 13.33
N ILE A 10 -13.12 -0.83 13.71
CA ILE A 10 -13.85 -1.88 13.01
C ILE A 10 -14.90 -2.42 13.98
N ASP A 11 -16.18 -2.29 13.66
CA ASP A 11 -17.25 -2.68 14.58
C ASP A 11 -17.45 -4.20 14.64
N ASP A 12 -17.37 -4.88 13.50
CA ASP A 12 -17.65 -6.31 13.38
C ASP A 12 -16.44 -7.19 13.77
N GLU A 13 -16.69 -8.20 14.59
CA GLU A 13 -15.65 -9.09 15.14
C GLU A 13 -15.04 -10.04 14.08
N GLU A 14 -15.79 -10.41 13.04
CA GLU A 14 -15.24 -11.19 11.92
C GLU A 14 -14.33 -10.31 11.06
N ASP A 15 -14.75 -9.08 10.81
CA ASP A 15 -13.96 -8.07 10.13
C ASP A 15 -12.67 -7.73 10.91
N LYS A 16 -12.69 -7.62 12.24
CA LYS A 16 -11.47 -7.45 13.05
C LYS A 16 -10.47 -8.58 12.82
N LYS A 17 -10.94 -9.83 12.83
CA LYS A 17 -10.09 -11.02 12.58
C LYS A 17 -9.57 -11.03 11.14
N ALA A 18 -10.38 -10.63 10.17
CA ALA A 18 -9.96 -10.54 8.77
C ALA A 18 -8.93 -9.41 8.56
N PHE A 19 -9.11 -8.27 9.22
CA PHE A 19 -8.16 -7.16 9.21
C PHE A 19 -6.84 -7.56 9.85
N GLU A 20 -6.86 -8.28 10.97
CA GLU A 20 -5.64 -8.78 11.61
C GLU A 20 -4.81 -9.66 10.66
N LYS A 21 -5.48 -10.58 9.95
CA LYS A 21 -4.85 -11.43 8.94
C LYS A 21 -4.28 -10.59 7.80
N LEU A 22 -5.03 -9.60 7.31
CA LEU A 22 -4.60 -8.69 6.24
C LEU A 22 -3.37 -7.89 6.68
N TYR A 23 -3.41 -7.27 7.85
CA TYR A 23 -2.31 -6.49 8.42
C TYR A 23 -1.05 -7.34 8.56
N ASN A 24 -1.15 -8.51 9.20
CA ASN A 24 0.00 -9.38 9.39
C ASN A 24 0.58 -9.89 8.07
N LYS A 25 -0.27 -10.12 7.05
CA LYS A 25 0.16 -10.56 5.72
C LYS A 25 0.88 -9.47 4.93
N TYR A 26 0.44 -8.22 5.02
CA TYR A 26 0.89 -7.15 4.11
C TYR A 26 1.71 -6.04 4.74
N LYS A 27 1.77 -5.88 6.07
CA LYS A 27 2.49 -4.76 6.72
C LYS A 27 3.95 -4.64 6.28
N ASN A 28 4.68 -5.75 6.20
CA ASN A 28 6.10 -5.75 5.83
C ASN A 28 6.26 -5.40 4.34
N LYS A 29 5.33 -5.88 3.50
CA LYS A 29 5.33 -5.56 2.07
C LYS A 29 5.02 -4.08 1.84
N ALA A 30 4.03 -3.54 2.54
CA ALA A 30 3.70 -2.12 2.51
C ALA A 30 4.88 -1.25 2.97
N TYR A 31 5.61 -1.68 4.01
CA TYR A 31 6.83 -0.99 4.44
C TYR A 31 7.90 -0.94 3.36
N LEU A 32 8.13 -2.04 2.63
CA LEU A 32 9.08 -2.03 1.51
C LEU A 32 8.65 -1.05 0.40
N VAL A 33 7.34 -0.95 0.09
CA VAL A 33 6.85 0.06 -0.86
C VAL A 33 7.08 1.48 -0.37
N ALA A 34 6.76 1.73 0.90
CA ALA A 34 6.94 3.05 1.49
C ALA A 34 8.43 3.45 1.53
N MET A 35 9.33 2.50 1.83
CA MET A 35 10.77 2.71 1.78
C MET A 35 11.28 2.99 0.38
N ASP A 36 10.78 2.26 -0.64
CA ASP A 36 11.10 2.51 -2.04
C ASP A 36 10.67 3.93 -2.49
N CYS A 37 9.54 4.42 -1.97
CA CYS A 37 9.03 5.76 -2.30
C CYS A 37 9.70 6.90 -1.52
N LEU A 38 10.00 6.70 -0.23
CA LEU A 38 10.39 7.76 0.72
C LEU A 38 11.89 7.74 1.06
N ASN A 39 12.54 6.59 0.90
CA ASN A 39 13.94 6.35 1.26
C ASN A 39 14.31 6.81 2.69
N ASN A 40 13.33 6.76 3.61
CA ASN A 40 13.47 7.20 5.00
C ASN A 40 12.65 6.28 5.91
N ASN A 41 13.31 5.64 6.88
CA ASN A 41 12.67 4.67 7.77
C ASN A 41 11.52 5.28 8.57
N SER A 42 11.72 6.47 9.15
CA SER A 42 10.70 7.11 9.99
C SER A 42 9.45 7.48 9.18
N LEU A 43 9.65 8.07 8.00
CA LEU A 43 8.55 8.43 7.12
C LEU A 43 7.84 7.19 6.56
N ALA A 44 8.59 6.11 6.31
CA ALA A 44 8.01 4.85 5.85
C ALA A 44 7.14 4.19 6.93
N GLU A 45 7.58 4.16 8.19
CA GLU A 45 6.79 3.66 9.31
C GLU A 45 5.50 4.46 9.52
N GLU A 46 5.59 5.79 9.43
CA GLU A 46 4.44 6.69 9.49
C GLU A 46 3.47 6.45 8.33
N CYS A 47 3.98 6.38 7.10
CA CYS A 47 3.19 6.14 5.90
C CYS A 47 2.43 4.79 5.94
N VAL A 48 3.08 3.73 6.41
CA VAL A 48 2.43 2.43 6.64
C VAL A 48 1.34 2.56 7.70
N SER A 49 1.63 3.26 8.79
CA SER A 49 0.68 3.44 9.88
C SER A 49 -0.57 4.21 9.46
N GLU A 50 -0.40 5.30 8.72
CA GLU A 50 -1.49 6.09 8.15
C GLU A 50 -2.31 5.28 7.13
N THR A 51 -1.63 4.48 6.30
CA THR A 51 -2.29 3.63 5.30
C THR A 51 -3.19 2.58 5.95
N PHE A 52 -2.67 1.84 6.94
CA PHE A 52 -3.47 0.83 7.63
C PHE A 52 -4.56 1.43 8.51
N LEU A 53 -4.35 2.63 9.04
CA LEU A 53 -5.41 3.40 9.70
C LEU A 53 -6.56 3.71 8.74
N SER A 54 -6.25 4.16 7.52
CA SER A 54 -7.25 4.44 6.48
C SER A 54 -7.98 3.18 6.01
N ILE A 55 -7.25 2.07 5.86
CA ILE A 55 -7.84 0.77 5.53
C ILE A 55 -8.77 0.31 6.64
N ALA A 56 -8.38 0.39 7.92
CA ALA A 56 -9.20 -0.01 9.05
C ALA A 56 -10.55 0.73 9.06
N LYS A 57 -10.53 2.06 8.87
CA LYS A 57 -11.74 2.89 8.78
C LYS A 57 -12.72 2.48 7.68
N ASN A 58 -12.23 1.84 6.62
CA ASN A 58 -13.02 1.44 5.46
C ASN A 58 -13.04 -0.08 5.27
N PHE A 59 -12.68 -0.84 6.32
CA PHE A 59 -12.32 -2.24 6.15
C PHE A 59 -13.50 -3.10 5.73
N GLN A 60 -14.71 -2.81 6.19
CA GLN A 60 -15.93 -3.51 5.78
C GLN A 60 -16.12 -3.53 4.25
N THR A 61 -15.71 -2.46 3.56
CA THR A 61 -15.77 -2.37 2.09
C THR A 61 -14.59 -3.11 1.45
N VAL A 62 -13.38 -2.94 2.00
CA VAL A 62 -12.17 -3.57 1.49
C VAL A 62 -12.25 -5.10 1.63
N ASN A 63 -12.81 -5.61 2.73
CA ASN A 63 -12.91 -7.04 3.03
C ASN A 63 -13.78 -7.79 2.00
N LYS A 64 -14.77 -7.11 1.40
CA LYS A 64 -15.65 -7.67 0.36
C LYS A 64 -15.02 -7.73 -1.03
N LEU A 65 -13.84 -7.15 -1.22
CA LEU A 65 -13.14 -7.17 -2.49
C LEU A 65 -12.44 -8.51 -2.71
N GLU A 66 -12.38 -8.94 -3.97
CA GLU A 66 -11.50 -10.04 -4.40
C GLU A 66 -10.05 -9.80 -3.95
N SER A 67 -9.33 -10.88 -3.61
CA SER A 67 -7.96 -10.79 -3.05
C SER A 67 -7.02 -9.93 -3.90
N ASN A 68 -7.07 -10.05 -5.22
CA ASN A 68 -6.26 -9.23 -6.13
C ASN A 68 -6.62 -7.74 -6.07
N LYS A 69 -7.90 -7.40 -5.88
CA LYS A 69 -8.36 -6.01 -5.71
C LYS A 69 -7.96 -5.45 -4.35
N GLN A 70 -7.97 -6.27 -3.29
CA GLN A 70 -7.46 -5.87 -1.97
C GLN A 70 -5.97 -5.52 -2.02
N ILE A 71 -5.16 -6.36 -2.66
CA ILE A 71 -3.72 -6.10 -2.82
C ILE A 71 -3.50 -4.78 -3.56
N LYS A 72 -4.18 -4.59 -4.70
CA LYS A 72 -4.10 -3.34 -5.47
C LYS A 72 -4.51 -2.13 -4.64
N TYR A 73 -5.58 -2.25 -3.86
CA TYR A 73 -6.03 -1.18 -2.97
C TYR A 73 -4.93 -0.78 -1.99
N ILE A 74 -4.32 -1.74 -1.29
CA ILE A 74 -3.23 -1.47 -0.33
C ILE A 74 -2.05 -0.77 -1.02
N VAL A 75 -1.63 -1.25 -2.20
CA VAL A 75 -0.49 -0.67 -2.94
C VAL A 75 -0.79 0.74 -3.43
N ILE A 76 -2.01 1.01 -3.90
CA ILE A 76 -2.41 2.35 -4.30
C ILE A 76 -2.47 3.28 -3.09
N SER A 77 -3.06 2.82 -1.97
CA SER A 77 -3.14 3.61 -0.73
C SER A 77 -1.75 3.99 -0.22
N ILE A 78 -0.81 3.05 -0.13
CA ILE A 78 0.54 3.34 0.39
C ILE A 78 1.29 4.33 -0.50
N ARG A 79 1.16 4.24 -1.82
CA ARG A 79 1.79 5.19 -2.75
C ARG A 79 1.21 6.59 -2.65
N ASN A 80 -0.11 6.69 -2.51
CA ASN A 80 -0.76 7.98 -2.35
C ASN A 80 -0.35 8.63 -1.03
N THR A 81 -0.35 7.88 0.07
CA THR A 81 0.13 8.36 1.37
C THR A 81 1.60 8.78 1.32
N ALA A 82 2.47 8.03 0.65
CA ALA A 82 3.88 8.40 0.48
C ALA A 82 4.03 9.70 -0.34
N LYS A 83 3.26 9.86 -1.42
CA LYS A 83 3.25 11.11 -2.21
C LYS A 83 2.80 12.30 -1.37
N ASP A 84 1.76 12.13 -0.55
CA ASP A 84 1.28 13.17 0.35
C ASP A 84 2.33 13.52 1.41
N ALA A 85 3.04 12.53 1.96
CA ALA A 85 4.14 12.74 2.89
C ALA A 85 5.29 13.56 2.25
N LEU A 86 5.74 13.19 1.05
CA LEU A 86 6.76 13.95 0.30
C LEU A 86 6.30 15.37 0.00
N LYS A 87 5.02 15.58 -0.32
CA LYS A 87 4.47 16.91 -0.56
C LYS A 87 4.50 17.75 0.72
N LYS A 88 4.13 17.18 1.87
CA LYS A 88 4.20 17.87 3.18
C LYS A 88 5.65 18.19 3.55
N GLU A 89 6.57 17.24 3.36
CA GLU A 89 8.00 17.45 3.59
C GLU A 89 8.55 18.57 2.72
N LYS A 90 8.21 18.58 1.41
CA LYS A 90 8.56 19.68 0.51
C LYS A 90 7.94 21.01 0.90
N ILE A 91 6.69 21.06 1.40
CA ILE A 91 6.10 22.32 1.88
C ILE A 91 6.86 22.82 3.12
N ASN A 92 7.24 21.91 4.03
CA ASN A 92 8.03 22.25 5.22
C ASN A 92 9.45 22.69 4.86
N LEU A 93 10.03 22.16 3.77
CA LEU A 93 11.33 22.57 3.26
C LEU A 93 11.24 23.89 2.45
N ASN A 94 10.23 24.04 1.59
CA ASN A 94 10.00 25.21 0.72
C ASN A 94 9.40 26.43 1.44
N THR A 95 9.14 26.36 2.76
CA THR A 95 9.12 27.57 3.58
C THR A 95 10.48 28.26 3.65
N GLU A 96 11.54 27.61 3.16
CA GLU A 96 12.80 28.21 2.70
C GLU A 96 13.00 27.89 1.20
N GLU A 97 12.63 28.83 0.33
CA GLU A 97 12.78 28.84 -1.15
C GLU A 97 12.00 27.79 -1.99
N TYR A 98 11.11 28.32 -2.82
CA TYR A 98 10.28 27.60 -3.79
C TYR A 98 11.07 27.37 -5.09
N ASN A 99 11.25 26.11 -5.51
CA ASN A 99 11.53 25.81 -6.92
C ASN A 99 10.61 24.68 -7.41
N ASP A 100 9.75 25.09 -8.34
CA ASP A 100 8.82 24.27 -9.12
C ASP A 100 9.58 23.72 -10.33
N GLU A 101 10.18 22.55 -10.18
CA GLU A 101 10.64 21.77 -11.33
C GLU A 101 10.14 20.33 -11.22
N ASN A 102 9.11 20.06 -12.02
CA ASN A 102 8.88 18.83 -12.78
C ASN A 102 9.47 17.55 -12.18
N TYR A 103 8.60 16.67 -11.67
CA TYR A 103 8.91 15.25 -11.64
C TYR A 103 7.80 14.46 -12.33
N TYR A 104 8.00 14.28 -13.63
CA TYR A 104 7.48 13.11 -14.32
C TYR A 104 8.02 11.90 -13.56
N LEU A 105 7.15 11.27 -12.76
CA LEU A 105 7.33 9.86 -12.45
C LEU A 105 7.19 9.16 -13.80
N GLU A 106 8.30 8.81 -14.43
CA GLU A 106 8.29 7.78 -15.47
C GLU A 106 7.47 6.61 -14.92
N ASP A 107 6.56 6.06 -15.73
CA ASP A 107 5.84 4.80 -15.51
C ASP A 107 6.81 3.59 -15.48
N SER A 108 7.96 3.74 -14.83
CA SER A 108 8.87 2.67 -14.48
C SER A 108 8.22 1.90 -13.33
N TYR A 109 7.61 0.76 -13.68
CA TYR A 109 7.14 -0.21 -12.70
C TYR A 109 8.25 -0.47 -11.69
N SER A 110 7.99 -0.15 -10.42
CA SER A 110 9.02 -0.37 -9.40
C SER A 110 9.27 -1.88 -9.25
N GLU A 111 10.44 -2.28 -8.76
CA GLU A 111 10.74 -3.69 -8.55
C GLU A 111 9.67 -4.38 -7.67
N PHE A 112 9.02 -3.60 -6.81
CA PHE A 112 7.87 -4.01 -6.04
C PHE A 112 6.60 -4.26 -6.89
N ASP A 113 6.32 -3.44 -7.92
CA ASP A 113 5.25 -3.72 -8.89
C ASP A 113 5.48 -5.05 -9.61
N ILE A 114 6.74 -5.34 -9.97
CA ILE A 114 7.13 -6.60 -10.62
C ILE A 114 6.93 -7.77 -9.66
N ILE A 115 7.30 -7.63 -8.39
CA ILE A 115 7.10 -8.66 -7.36
C ILE A 115 5.62 -8.87 -7.06
N ALA A 116 4.83 -7.79 -6.98
CA ALA A 116 3.39 -7.86 -6.79
C ALA A 116 2.71 -8.54 -7.99
N TRP A 117 3.12 -8.21 -9.21
CA TRP A 117 2.68 -8.88 -10.44
C TRP A 117 3.02 -10.37 -10.42
N ARG A 118 4.28 -10.73 -10.13
CA ARG A 118 4.72 -12.13 -10.03
C ARG A 118 3.95 -12.90 -8.97
N SER A 119 3.67 -12.27 -7.82
CA SER A 119 2.88 -12.86 -6.74
C SER A 119 1.41 -13.05 -7.12
N CYS A 120 0.83 -12.18 -7.94
CA CYS A 120 -0.53 -12.32 -8.44
C CYS A 120 -0.60 -13.40 -9.53
N ILE A 121 0.36 -13.43 -10.46
CA ILE A 121 0.46 -14.46 -11.49
C ILE A 121 0.64 -15.85 -10.87
N SER A 122 1.45 -15.99 -9.82
CA SER A 122 1.67 -17.30 -9.19
C SER A 122 0.39 -17.90 -8.57
N GLN A 123 -0.57 -17.07 -8.17
CA GLN A 123 -1.85 -17.46 -7.59
C GLN A 123 -2.93 -17.78 -8.64
N LEU A 124 -2.69 -17.53 -9.93
CA LEU A 124 -3.62 -17.91 -11.00
C LEU A 124 -3.65 -19.43 -11.21
N SER A 125 -4.80 -19.94 -11.68
CA SER A 125 -4.94 -21.33 -12.10
C SER A 125 -4.01 -21.63 -13.28
N GLN A 126 -3.64 -22.90 -13.49
CA GLN A 126 -2.74 -23.24 -14.60
C GLN A 126 -3.35 -22.84 -15.96
N THR A 127 -4.66 -23.03 -16.13
CA THR A 127 -5.41 -22.64 -17.32
C THR A 127 -5.32 -21.13 -17.60
N ASP A 128 -5.42 -20.28 -16.58
CA ASP A 128 -5.35 -18.82 -16.74
C ASP A 128 -3.93 -18.33 -17.01
N LYS A 129 -2.91 -19.06 -16.50
CA LYS A 129 -1.50 -18.80 -16.81
C LYS A 129 -1.21 -19.10 -18.27
N ASP A 130 -1.68 -20.23 -18.77
CA ASP A 130 -1.41 -20.69 -20.13
C ASP A 130 -1.96 -19.69 -21.18
N ILE A 131 -3.14 -19.10 -20.94
CA ILE A 131 -3.73 -18.05 -21.80
C ILE A 131 -2.84 -16.80 -21.88
N LEU A 132 -2.17 -16.43 -20.79
CA LEU A 132 -1.30 -15.24 -20.74
C LEU A 132 0.06 -15.45 -21.42
N TYR A 133 0.52 -16.70 -21.56
CA TYR A 133 1.81 -17.03 -22.16
C TYR A 133 1.72 -17.46 -23.63
N GLU A 134 0.51 -17.58 -24.19
CA GLU A 134 0.27 -17.93 -25.59
C GLU A 134 0.10 -16.74 -26.56
N TYR A 135 0.36 -15.49 -26.13
CA TYR A 135 0.39 -14.29 -26.98
C TYR A 135 1.66 -13.47 -26.81
#